data_AF-A0A6P0HD23-F1
#
_entry.id   AF-A0A6P0HD23-F1
#
_cell.length_a   1.000
_cell.length_b   1.000
_cell.length_c   1.000
_cell.angle_alpha   90.00
_cell.angle_beta   90.00
_cell.angle_gamma   90.00
#
_symmetry.space_group_name_H-M   'P 1'
#
loop_
_entity.id
_entity.type
_entity.pdbx_description
1 polymer ?
#
loop_
_entity_poly.entity_id
_entity_poly.type
_entity_poly.pdbx_seq_one_letter_code
_entity_poly.pdbx_strand_id
1 'polypeptide(L)'
;MLPAAAPTTRQPRGAWSLRDGWTAVRAALVVGWLALALTTVLAGQRPSSLDDLRAAVDAGRVAQVRISAGLEQGATGYGIQVAVWRDGPIAHRTEGWQVSPGVEAPVDSRQVFDTDLAGELVTADPDLRVLPLVEGVSAVDVQGWRLPGWAGLLVLVEWLAALFLLVGGPVPERATRWAWFWFSWNPLGVLAFLLLSGPTPGIPRPRLGARRLTGGWAFLLSLVLGGGYLGRS
;
A
#
# COMPACT_ATOMS: atom_id res chain seq x y z
N MET A 1 25.23 62.49 1.93
CA MET A 1 25.22 61.45 0.87
C MET A 1 24.34 60.30 1.35
N LEU A 2 23.14 60.14 0.77
CA LEU A 2 22.23 59.03 1.09
C LEU A 2 22.59 57.83 0.19
N PRO A 3 22.70 56.60 0.71
CA PRO A 3 22.94 55.43 -0.13
C PRO A 3 21.75 55.18 -1.03
N ALA A 4 22.01 55.05 -2.34
CA ALA A 4 21.01 54.73 -3.34
C ALA A 4 20.37 53.36 -3.01
N ALA A 5 19.06 53.35 -2.77
CA ALA A 5 18.30 52.13 -2.57
C ALA A 5 18.38 51.28 -3.85
N ALA A 6 19.03 50.11 -3.74
CA ALA A 6 19.13 49.19 -4.86
C ALA A 6 17.72 48.73 -5.28
N PRO A 7 17.40 48.72 -6.58
CA PRO A 7 16.12 48.23 -7.06
C PRO A 7 15.96 46.76 -6.69
N THR A 8 15.03 46.47 -5.79
CA THR A 8 14.62 45.10 -5.47
C THR A 8 13.77 44.61 -6.62
N THR A 9 14.41 44.03 -7.64
CA THR A 9 13.71 43.28 -8.69
C THR A 9 13.03 42.07 -8.03
N ARG A 10 11.76 42.24 -7.65
CA ARG A 10 10.87 41.12 -7.32
C ARG A 10 10.76 40.26 -8.58
N GLN A 11 11.54 39.18 -8.65
CA GLN A 11 11.30 38.15 -9.66
C GLN A 11 9.86 37.66 -9.48
N PRO A 12 9.06 37.59 -10.56
CA PRO A 12 7.70 37.09 -10.50
C PRO A 12 7.70 35.68 -9.92
N ARG A 13 6.81 35.44 -8.95
CA ARG A 13 6.60 34.14 -8.30
C ARG A 13 6.25 33.12 -9.40
N GLY A 14 7.20 32.25 -9.72
CA GLY A 14 7.06 31.26 -10.79
C GLY A 14 5.86 30.35 -10.53
N ALA A 15 4.79 30.56 -11.30
CA ALA A 15 3.70 29.61 -11.46
C ALA A 15 4.23 28.32 -12.10
N TRP A 16 3.55 27.20 -11.87
CA TRP A 16 3.83 25.94 -12.56
C TRP A 16 3.79 26.16 -14.06
N SER A 17 4.94 26.08 -14.70
CA SER A 17 5.00 25.92 -16.15
C SER A 17 5.13 24.43 -16.40
N LEU A 18 4.04 23.78 -16.84
CA LEU A 18 4.11 22.41 -17.38
C LEU A 18 5.05 22.30 -18.61
N ARG A 19 5.58 23.42 -19.10
CA ARG A 19 6.65 23.45 -20.11
C ARG A 19 8.00 23.03 -19.54
N ASP A 20 8.18 23.03 -18.21
CA ASP A 20 9.33 22.39 -17.58
C ASP A 20 9.07 20.87 -17.51
N GLY A 21 9.80 20.10 -18.33
CA GLY A 21 9.62 18.66 -18.46
C GLY A 21 9.70 17.92 -17.13
N TRP A 22 10.50 18.39 -16.18
CA TRP A 22 10.60 17.79 -14.85
C TRP A 22 9.33 17.95 -14.01
N THR A 23 8.66 19.09 -14.14
CA THR A 23 7.39 19.34 -13.46
C THR A 23 6.28 18.45 -14.05
N ALA A 24 6.27 18.27 -15.37
CA ALA A 24 5.34 17.37 -16.04
C ALA A 24 5.55 15.89 -15.65
N VAL A 25 6.81 15.41 -15.65
CA VAL A 25 7.15 14.04 -15.21
C VAL A 25 6.70 13.80 -13.77
N ARG A 26 6.99 14.75 -12.87
CA ARG A 26 6.56 14.66 -11.48
C ARG A 26 5.05 14.60 -11.31
N ALA A 27 4.31 15.45 -12.04
CA ALA A 27 2.85 15.45 -12.01
C ALA A 27 2.28 14.11 -12.51
N ALA A 28 2.86 13.57 -13.59
CA ALA A 28 2.50 12.25 -14.10
C ALA A 28 2.72 11.14 -13.06
N LEU A 29 3.87 11.13 -12.38
CA LEU A 29 4.16 10.17 -11.31
C LEU A 29 3.18 10.31 -10.14
N VAL A 30 2.82 11.53 -9.73
CA VAL A 30 1.80 11.73 -8.68
C VAL A 30 0.47 11.12 -9.09
N VAL A 31 0.01 11.37 -10.33
CA VAL A 31 -1.23 10.78 -10.85
C VAL A 31 -1.12 9.26 -10.92
N GLY A 32 0.02 8.72 -11.34
CA GLY A 32 0.30 7.29 -11.36
C GLY A 32 0.19 6.63 -9.98
N TRP A 33 0.83 7.22 -8.96
CA TRP A 33 0.70 6.76 -7.58
C TRP A 33 -0.73 6.85 -7.04
N LEU A 34 -1.48 7.91 -7.37
CA LEU A 34 -2.89 8.02 -6.98
C LEU A 34 -3.76 6.95 -7.66
N ALA A 35 -3.50 6.66 -8.95
CA ALA A 35 -4.18 5.59 -9.68
C ALA A 35 -3.84 4.21 -9.10
N LEU A 36 -2.60 3.97 -8.68
CA LEU A 36 -2.19 2.75 -7.97
C LEU A 36 -2.84 2.62 -6.59
N ALA A 37 -2.95 3.71 -5.85
CA ALA A 37 -3.68 3.71 -4.58
C ALA A 37 -5.15 3.36 -4.77
N LEU A 38 -5.81 3.94 -5.79
CA LEU A 38 -7.18 3.60 -6.13
C LEU A 38 -7.30 2.12 -6.57
N THR A 39 -6.38 1.66 -7.40
CA THR A 39 -6.31 0.25 -7.83
C THR A 39 -6.16 -0.69 -6.63
N THR A 40 -5.35 -0.31 -5.65
CA THR A 40 -5.16 -1.07 -4.40
C THR A 40 -6.46 -1.21 -3.62
N VAL A 41 -7.24 -0.14 -3.51
CA VAL A 41 -8.55 -0.20 -2.82
C VAL A 41 -9.54 -1.08 -3.58
N LEU A 42 -9.59 -0.98 -4.91
CA LEU A 42 -10.61 -1.64 -5.73
C LEU A 42 -10.30 -3.12 -6.01
N ALA A 43 -9.02 -3.45 -6.21
CA ALA A 43 -8.56 -4.78 -6.63
C ALA A 43 -7.72 -5.50 -5.57
N GLY A 44 -7.22 -4.79 -4.56
CA GLY A 44 -6.43 -5.36 -3.49
C GLY A 44 -7.27 -6.07 -2.45
N GLN A 45 -6.65 -7.04 -1.79
CA GLN A 45 -7.24 -7.80 -0.69
C GLN A 45 -6.52 -7.44 0.59
N ARG A 46 -7.27 -6.96 1.59
CA ARG A 46 -6.76 -6.64 2.91
C ARG A 46 -6.76 -7.92 3.77
N PRO A 47 -5.64 -8.32 4.40
CA PRO A 47 -5.59 -9.36 5.41
C PRO A 47 -6.57 -9.05 6.53
N SER A 48 -7.33 -10.05 6.94
CA SER A 48 -8.32 -9.96 8.01
C SER A 48 -8.42 -11.30 8.72
N SER A 49 -8.93 -11.29 9.94
CA SER A 49 -9.09 -12.52 10.72
C SER A 49 -10.33 -13.31 10.29
N LEU A 50 -10.41 -14.58 10.68
CA LEU A 50 -11.65 -15.36 10.54
C LEU A 50 -12.79 -14.78 11.37
N ASP A 51 -12.47 -14.23 12.55
CA ASP A 51 -13.47 -13.62 13.43
C ASP A 51 -14.09 -12.40 12.76
N ASP A 52 -13.31 -11.63 11.99
CA ASP A 52 -13.83 -10.53 11.17
C ASP A 52 -14.78 -11.04 10.07
N LEU A 53 -14.45 -12.19 9.44
CA LEU A 53 -15.32 -12.82 8.43
C LEU A 53 -16.64 -13.28 9.07
N ARG A 54 -16.58 -14.02 10.18
CA ARG A 54 -17.75 -14.48 10.93
C ARG A 54 -18.62 -13.31 11.36
N ALA A 55 -18.03 -12.29 11.99
CA ALA A 55 -18.75 -11.09 12.41
C ALA A 55 -19.36 -10.32 11.22
N ALA A 56 -18.74 -10.35 10.04
CA ALA A 56 -19.29 -9.72 8.85
C ALA A 56 -20.46 -10.52 8.23
N VAL A 57 -20.40 -11.86 8.29
CA VAL A 57 -21.49 -12.77 7.87
C VAL A 57 -22.67 -12.67 8.83
N ASP A 58 -22.43 -12.77 10.15
CA ASP A 58 -23.46 -12.63 11.18
C ASP A 58 -24.19 -11.27 11.11
N ALA A 59 -23.47 -10.22 10.71
CA ALA A 59 -24.03 -8.89 10.50
C ALA A 59 -24.75 -8.70 9.16
N GLY A 60 -24.80 -9.72 8.29
CA GLY A 60 -25.39 -9.64 6.95
C GLY A 60 -24.68 -8.67 6.01
N ARG A 61 -23.41 -8.32 6.27
CA ARG A 61 -22.62 -7.38 5.46
C ARG A 61 -21.96 -8.04 4.25
N VAL A 62 -21.95 -9.37 4.23
CA VAL A 62 -21.30 -10.18 3.19
C VAL A 62 -22.35 -11.00 2.48
N ALA A 63 -22.55 -10.73 1.19
CA ALA A 63 -23.45 -11.51 0.36
C ALA A 63 -22.76 -12.70 -0.35
N GLN A 64 -21.43 -12.64 -0.48
CA GLN A 64 -20.64 -13.61 -1.24
C GLN A 64 -19.27 -13.82 -0.60
N VAL A 65 -18.89 -15.09 -0.45
CA VAL A 65 -17.55 -15.51 -0.03
C VAL A 65 -16.98 -16.45 -1.08
N ARG A 66 -15.73 -16.21 -1.48
CA ARG A 66 -14.98 -17.11 -2.36
C ARG A 66 -13.99 -17.90 -1.52
N ILE A 67 -14.07 -19.23 -1.55
CA ILE A 67 -13.25 -20.11 -0.72
C ILE A 67 -12.43 -21.05 -1.61
N SER A 68 -11.12 -21.18 -1.34
CA SER A 68 -10.29 -22.16 -2.05
C SER A 68 -10.68 -23.58 -1.66
N ALA A 69 -10.46 -24.54 -2.54
CA ALA A 69 -10.48 -25.94 -2.12
C ALA A 69 -9.45 -26.10 -1.01
N GLY A 70 -9.89 -26.56 0.16
CA GLY A 70 -9.01 -26.91 1.26
C GLY A 70 -8.48 -28.32 1.08
N LEU A 71 -8.59 -29.14 2.11
CA LEU A 71 -8.27 -30.55 2.04
C LEU A 71 -9.32 -31.28 1.18
N GLU A 72 -8.87 -32.13 0.24
CA GLU A 72 -9.80 -32.93 -0.58
C GLU A 72 -10.70 -33.81 0.30
N GLN A 73 -11.94 -34.02 -0.14
CA GLN A 73 -12.90 -34.78 0.64
C GLN A 73 -12.40 -36.22 0.90
N GLY A 74 -12.21 -36.57 2.17
CA GLY A 74 -11.69 -37.87 2.59
C GLY A 74 -10.16 -37.98 2.63
N ALA A 75 -9.42 -36.94 2.25
CA ALA A 75 -7.98 -36.89 2.48
C ALA A 75 -7.68 -36.67 3.97
N THR A 76 -6.51 -37.17 4.40
CA THR A 76 -5.99 -37.00 5.76
C THR A 76 -4.81 -36.04 5.75
N GLY A 77 -4.73 -35.18 6.77
CA GLY A 77 -3.62 -34.24 6.94
C GLY A 77 -4.11 -32.83 7.20
N TYR A 78 -3.44 -31.86 6.59
CA TYR A 78 -3.79 -30.45 6.67
C TYR A 78 -3.65 -29.77 5.31
N GLY A 79 -4.46 -28.75 5.07
CA GLY A 79 -4.43 -27.94 3.85
C GLY A 79 -4.68 -26.47 4.16
N ILE A 80 -4.15 -25.56 3.35
CA ILE A 80 -4.47 -24.13 3.50
C ILE A 80 -5.82 -23.87 2.83
N GLN A 81 -6.75 -23.30 3.59
CA GLN A 81 -7.99 -22.78 3.05
C GLN A 81 -7.94 -21.25 3.09
N VAL A 82 -8.25 -20.64 1.95
CA VAL A 82 -8.26 -19.19 1.75
C VAL A 82 -9.70 -18.76 1.54
N ALA A 83 -10.16 -17.79 2.31
CA ALA A 83 -11.46 -17.15 2.09
C ALA A 83 -11.27 -15.68 1.71
N VAL A 84 -11.97 -15.27 0.65
CA VAL A 84 -11.99 -13.90 0.14
C VAL A 84 -13.43 -13.41 0.09
N TRP A 85 -13.70 -12.30 0.75
CA TRP A 85 -15.01 -11.68 0.77
C TRP A 85 -14.90 -10.18 0.51
N ARG A 86 -16.04 -9.51 0.37
CA ARG A 86 -16.09 -8.06 0.19
C ARG A 86 -17.05 -7.47 1.21
N ASP A 87 -16.59 -6.43 1.88
CA ASP A 87 -17.36 -5.60 2.81
C ASP A 87 -17.26 -4.15 2.31
N GLY A 88 -18.35 -3.64 1.72
CA GLY A 88 -18.34 -2.38 1.00
C GLY A 88 -17.36 -2.37 -0.19
N PRO A 89 -16.49 -1.35 -0.34
CA PRO A 89 -15.54 -1.27 -1.46
C PRO A 89 -14.29 -2.14 -1.26
N ILE A 90 -14.04 -2.65 -0.05
CA ILE A 90 -12.79 -3.33 0.30
C ILE A 90 -12.98 -4.84 0.20
N ALA A 91 -12.08 -5.50 -0.53
CA ALA A 91 -11.98 -6.95 -0.46
C ALA A 91 -11.07 -7.36 0.71
N HIS A 92 -11.48 -8.39 1.41
CA HIS A 92 -10.78 -8.96 2.55
C HIS A 92 -10.32 -10.38 2.23
N ARG A 93 -9.22 -10.82 2.85
CA ARG A 93 -8.66 -12.16 2.72
C ARG A 93 -8.28 -12.69 4.08
N THR A 94 -8.65 -13.93 4.37
CA THR A 94 -8.16 -14.69 5.51
C THR A 94 -7.61 -16.02 5.02
N GLU A 95 -6.63 -16.55 5.75
CA GLU A 95 -5.98 -17.83 5.48
C GLU A 95 -5.93 -18.62 6.78
N GLY A 96 -6.23 -19.92 6.70
CA GLY A 96 -6.09 -20.82 7.84
C GLY A 96 -5.83 -22.26 7.42
N TRP A 97 -5.48 -23.08 8.40
CA TRP A 97 -5.23 -24.51 8.23
C TRP A 97 -6.52 -25.28 8.41
N GLN A 98 -7.00 -25.97 7.39
CA GLN A 98 -7.99 -27.01 7.57
C GLN A 98 -7.28 -28.29 7.99
N VAL A 99 -7.61 -28.85 9.15
CA VAL A 99 -6.99 -30.07 9.68
C VAL A 99 -7.98 -31.23 9.75
N SER A 100 -7.51 -32.44 9.47
CA SER A 100 -8.28 -33.65 9.75
C SER A 100 -8.35 -33.93 11.26
N PRO A 101 -9.40 -34.59 11.76
CA PRO A 101 -9.50 -34.99 13.15
C PRO A 101 -8.27 -35.79 13.61
N GLY A 102 -7.65 -35.36 14.70
CA GLY A 102 -6.46 -36.02 15.28
C GLY A 102 -5.13 -35.65 14.64
N VAL A 103 -5.10 -34.69 13.71
CA VAL A 103 -3.86 -34.14 13.13
C VAL A 103 -3.56 -32.79 13.77
N GLU A 104 -2.32 -32.60 14.25
CA GLU A 104 -1.86 -31.29 14.72
C GLU A 104 -1.55 -30.37 13.53
N ALA A 105 -2.03 -29.13 13.60
CA ALA A 105 -1.67 -28.10 12.62
C ALA A 105 -0.19 -27.68 12.79
N PRO A 106 0.45 -27.19 11.71
CA PRO A 106 1.72 -26.50 11.83
C PRO A 106 1.64 -25.35 12.86
N VAL A 107 2.66 -25.23 13.71
CA VAL A 107 2.76 -24.12 14.66
C VAL A 107 3.23 -22.87 13.90
N ASP A 108 2.28 -22.18 13.28
CA ASP A 108 2.47 -20.84 12.73
C ASP A 108 1.38 -19.87 13.21
N SER A 109 1.37 -18.64 12.69
CA SER A 109 0.39 -17.61 13.07
C SER A 109 -0.99 -17.76 12.42
N ARG A 110 -1.22 -18.80 11.60
CA ARG A 110 -2.50 -19.01 10.94
C ARG A 110 -3.50 -19.66 11.89
N GLN A 111 -4.78 -19.35 11.68
CA GLN A 111 -5.85 -19.96 12.45
C GLN A 111 -6.14 -21.37 11.94
N VAL A 112 -6.59 -22.26 12.83
CA VAL A 112 -6.91 -23.65 12.53
C VAL A 112 -8.42 -23.82 12.40
N PHE A 113 -8.86 -24.50 11.36
CA PHE A 113 -10.23 -24.90 11.11
C PHE A 113 -10.37 -26.40 11.37
N ASP A 114 -11.23 -26.76 12.31
CA ASP A 114 -11.58 -28.16 12.60
C ASP A 114 -12.64 -28.71 11.62
N THR A 115 -13.23 -27.85 10.78
CA THR A 115 -14.33 -28.17 9.86
C THR A 115 -14.15 -27.42 8.54
N ASP A 116 -14.85 -27.86 7.50
CA ASP A 116 -14.93 -27.12 6.24
C ASP A 116 -15.60 -25.76 6.44
N LEU A 117 -14.85 -24.68 6.19
CA LEU A 117 -15.30 -23.31 6.38
C LEU A 117 -16.54 -22.98 5.54
N ALA A 118 -16.67 -23.57 4.35
CA ALA A 118 -17.84 -23.35 3.50
C ALA A 118 -19.13 -23.81 4.18
N GLY A 119 -19.12 -25.03 4.74
CA GLY A 119 -20.25 -25.58 5.48
C GLY A 119 -20.57 -24.79 6.76
N GLU A 120 -19.55 -24.34 7.48
CA GLU A 120 -19.72 -23.50 8.67
C GLU A 120 -20.46 -22.19 8.33
N LEU A 121 -20.01 -21.48 7.29
CA LEU A 121 -20.59 -20.19 6.92
C LEU A 121 -22.02 -20.31 6.36
N VAL A 122 -22.32 -21.35 5.58
CA VAL A 122 -23.70 -21.60 5.08
C VAL A 122 -24.65 -21.99 6.21
N THR A 123 -24.15 -22.64 7.26
CA THR A 123 -24.95 -22.95 8.45
C THR A 123 -25.29 -21.68 9.23
N ALA A 124 -24.36 -20.72 9.30
CA ALA A 124 -24.57 -19.43 9.97
C ALA A 124 -25.52 -18.51 9.18
N ASP A 125 -25.37 -18.45 7.85
CA ASP A 125 -26.23 -17.68 6.95
C ASP A 125 -26.62 -18.53 5.72
N PRO A 126 -27.84 -19.09 5.68
CA PRO A 126 -28.31 -19.90 4.55
C PRO A 126 -28.44 -19.13 3.23
N ASP A 127 -28.53 -17.80 3.26
CA ASP A 127 -28.62 -16.96 2.05
C ASP A 127 -27.22 -16.60 1.49
N LEU A 128 -26.16 -16.93 2.22
CA LEU A 128 -24.79 -16.65 1.82
C LEU A 128 -24.37 -17.48 0.62
N ARG A 129 -23.86 -16.81 -0.42
CA ARG A 129 -23.32 -17.49 -1.60
C ARG A 129 -21.85 -17.82 -1.43
N VAL A 130 -21.55 -19.10 -1.25
CA VAL A 130 -20.17 -19.61 -1.27
C VAL A 130 -19.80 -20.02 -2.69
N LEU A 131 -18.75 -19.41 -3.22
CA LEU A 131 -18.23 -19.67 -4.56
C LEU A 131 -16.80 -20.24 -4.49
N PRO A 132 -16.38 -21.08 -5.45
CA PRO A 132 -15.00 -21.52 -5.50
C PRO A 132 -14.06 -20.35 -5.79
N LEU A 133 -12.97 -20.24 -5.01
CA LEU A 133 -11.90 -19.30 -5.27
C LEU A 133 -10.92 -19.89 -6.29
N VAL A 134 -10.85 -19.28 -7.47
CA VAL A 134 -9.77 -19.51 -8.41
C VAL A 134 -8.65 -18.54 -8.07
N GLU A 135 -7.54 -19.05 -7.53
CA GLU A 135 -6.38 -18.21 -7.25
C GLU A 135 -5.75 -17.69 -8.55
N GLY A 136 -5.41 -16.40 -8.57
CA GLY A 136 -4.71 -15.80 -9.69
C GLY A 136 -3.27 -16.30 -9.77
N VAL A 137 -2.73 -16.34 -10.99
CA VAL A 137 -1.40 -16.91 -11.28
C VAL A 137 -0.25 -16.15 -10.60
N SER A 138 -0.47 -14.89 -10.19
CA SER A 138 0.52 -14.10 -9.46
C SER A 138 -0.13 -13.05 -8.56
N ALA A 139 0.39 -12.95 -7.34
CA ALA A 139 0.05 -11.90 -6.39
C ALA A 139 1.32 -11.40 -5.71
N VAL A 140 1.27 -10.16 -5.21
CA VAL A 140 2.35 -9.53 -4.45
C VAL A 140 1.74 -8.87 -3.22
N ASP A 141 2.45 -8.94 -2.10
CA ASP A 141 2.06 -8.25 -0.88
C ASP A 141 2.79 -6.90 -0.81
N VAL A 142 2.02 -5.81 -0.75
CA VAL A 142 2.53 -4.43 -0.70
C VAL A 142 1.90 -3.75 0.50
N GLN A 143 2.71 -3.43 1.52
CA GLN A 143 2.26 -2.76 2.75
C GLN A 143 1.07 -3.46 3.42
N GLY A 144 1.13 -4.80 3.45
CA GLY A 144 0.07 -5.63 4.01
C GLY A 144 -1.18 -5.71 3.14
N TRP A 145 -1.19 -5.25 1.89
CA TRP A 145 -2.26 -5.53 0.94
C TRP A 145 -1.80 -6.52 -0.10
N ARG A 146 -2.62 -7.53 -0.38
CA ARG A 146 -2.35 -8.49 -1.46
C ARG A 146 -2.91 -7.94 -2.77
N LEU A 147 -2.03 -7.70 -3.74
CA LEU A 147 -2.35 -7.11 -5.05
C LEU A 147 -2.11 -8.13 -6.17
N PRO A 148 -2.78 -7.97 -7.33
CA PRO A 148 -2.39 -8.69 -8.54
C PRO A 148 -0.92 -8.45 -8.91
N GLY A 149 -0.21 -9.46 -9.41
CA GLY A 149 1.23 -9.36 -9.70
C GLY A 149 1.61 -8.20 -10.63
N TRP A 150 0.77 -7.89 -11.63
CA TRP A 150 0.99 -6.75 -12.54
C TRP A 150 0.99 -5.40 -11.81
N ALA A 151 0.22 -5.24 -10.73
CA ALA A 151 0.21 -4.01 -9.95
C ALA A 151 1.53 -3.83 -9.20
N GLY A 152 2.14 -4.93 -8.74
CA GLY A 152 3.50 -4.93 -8.20
C GLY A 152 4.54 -4.40 -9.16
N LEU A 153 4.47 -4.83 -10.43
CA LEU A 153 5.36 -4.34 -11.48
C LEU A 153 5.19 -2.83 -11.69
N LEU A 154 3.95 -2.32 -11.71
CA LEU A 154 3.70 -0.88 -11.84
C LEU A 154 4.23 -0.09 -10.64
N VAL A 155 4.04 -0.59 -9.42
CA VAL A 155 4.62 0.02 -8.20
C VAL A 155 6.15 0.10 -8.32
N LEU A 156 6.80 -0.97 -8.79
CA LEU A 156 8.25 -0.98 -9.00
C LEU A 156 8.69 0.03 -10.06
N VAL A 157 7.98 0.10 -11.20
CA VAL A 157 8.28 1.05 -12.29
C VAL A 157 8.12 2.50 -11.80
N GLU A 158 7.04 2.82 -11.11
CA GLU A 158 6.78 4.14 -10.51
C GLU A 158 7.84 4.52 -9.48
N TRP A 159 8.26 3.55 -8.65
CA TRP A 159 9.34 3.75 -7.68
C TRP A 159 10.68 4.04 -8.36
N LEU A 160 11.05 3.26 -9.38
CA LEU A 160 12.28 3.47 -10.15
C LEU A 160 12.24 4.81 -10.88
N ALA A 161 11.11 5.18 -11.49
CA ALA A 161 10.95 6.46 -12.15
C ALA A 161 11.09 7.64 -11.17
N ALA A 162 10.54 7.52 -9.96
CA ALA A 162 10.75 8.50 -8.89
C ALA A 162 12.23 8.57 -8.45
N LEU A 163 12.94 7.45 -8.40
CA LEU A 163 14.38 7.41 -8.10
C LEU A 163 15.22 8.07 -9.20
N PHE A 164 14.91 7.83 -10.48
CA PHE A 164 15.54 8.53 -11.60
C PHE A 164 15.30 10.03 -11.52
N LEU A 165 14.07 10.46 -11.19
CA LEU A 165 13.75 11.86 -10.96
C LEU A 165 14.55 12.44 -9.78
N LEU A 166 14.77 11.68 -8.71
CA LEU A 166 15.56 12.11 -7.55
C LEU A 166 17.05 12.33 -7.90
N VAL A 167 17.63 11.47 -8.73
CA VAL A 167 19.05 11.52 -9.12
C VAL A 167 19.30 12.54 -10.23
N GLY A 168 18.52 12.47 -11.31
CA GLY A 168 18.70 13.28 -12.51
C GLY A 168 17.96 14.61 -12.49
N GLY A 169 16.94 14.76 -11.65
CA GLY A 169 16.11 15.96 -11.59
C GLY A 169 16.70 17.11 -10.77
N PRO A 170 15.97 18.23 -10.70
CA PRO A 170 16.37 19.42 -9.95
C PRO A 170 16.67 19.12 -8.47
N VAL A 171 17.57 19.91 -7.88
CA VAL A 171 17.95 19.75 -6.46
C VAL A 171 16.72 19.99 -5.57
N PRO A 172 16.36 19.06 -4.66
CA PRO A 172 15.20 19.22 -3.82
C PRO A 172 15.31 20.42 -2.87
N GLU A 173 14.20 21.15 -2.68
CA GLU A 173 14.20 22.38 -1.89
C GLU A 173 14.20 22.15 -0.36
N ARG A 174 13.55 21.08 0.11
CA ARG A 174 13.24 20.88 1.55
C ARG A 174 14.15 19.90 2.29
N ALA A 175 14.72 18.93 1.59
CA ALA A 175 15.58 17.90 2.18
C ALA A 175 16.69 17.54 1.18
N THR A 176 17.75 16.86 1.65
CA THR A 176 18.79 16.39 0.74
C THR A 176 18.29 15.24 -0.14
N ARG A 177 18.99 14.94 -1.25
CA ARG A 177 18.66 13.77 -2.08
C ARG A 177 18.68 12.47 -1.27
N TRP A 178 19.67 12.32 -0.40
CA TRP A 178 19.77 11.20 0.53
C TRP A 178 18.60 11.11 1.51
N ALA A 179 18.09 12.24 2.01
CA ALA A 179 16.92 12.22 2.88
C ALA A 179 15.68 11.68 2.16
N TRP A 180 15.44 12.12 0.92
CA TRP A 180 14.33 11.63 0.11
C TRP A 180 14.50 10.17 -0.33
N PHE A 181 15.73 9.74 -0.59
CA PHE A 181 16.02 8.33 -0.85
C PHE A 181 15.57 7.46 0.32
N TRP A 182 15.92 7.82 1.56
CA TRP A 182 15.48 7.06 2.74
C TRP A 182 13.95 7.06 2.94
N PHE A 183 13.26 8.16 2.61
CA PHE A 183 11.80 8.15 2.67
C PHE A 183 11.14 7.34 1.56
N SER A 184 11.75 7.22 0.38
CA SER A 184 11.16 6.49 -0.75
C SER A 184 10.99 4.98 -0.51
N TRP A 185 11.52 4.42 0.58
CA TRP A 185 11.29 3.02 0.97
C TRP A 185 9.83 2.70 1.30
N ASN A 186 8.97 3.71 1.51
CA ASN A 186 7.53 3.52 1.58
C ASN A 186 6.79 4.36 0.51
N PRO A 187 5.60 3.90 0.04
CA PRO A 187 4.81 4.64 -0.95
C PRO A 187 4.49 6.08 -0.53
N LEU A 188 4.24 6.29 0.77
CA LEU A 188 3.95 7.62 1.33
C LEU A 188 5.14 8.58 1.21
N GLY A 189 6.37 8.08 1.39
CA GLY A 189 7.58 8.87 1.26
C GLY A 189 7.92 9.19 -0.18
N VAL A 190 7.58 8.31 -1.13
CA VAL A 190 7.64 8.63 -2.56
C VAL A 190 6.67 9.76 -2.90
N LEU A 191 5.41 9.66 -2.45
CA LEU A 191 4.42 10.72 -2.64
C LEU A 191 4.86 12.03 -1.98
N ALA A 192 5.39 11.98 -0.76
CA ALA A 192 5.93 13.14 -0.07
C ALA A 192 7.10 13.76 -0.87
N PHE A 193 8.00 12.94 -1.41
CA PHE A 193 9.07 13.42 -2.29
C PHE A 193 8.50 14.12 -3.53
N LEU A 194 7.57 13.49 -4.25
CA LEU A 194 6.99 14.05 -5.47
C LEU A 194 6.27 15.38 -5.19
N LEU A 195 5.52 15.46 -4.09
CA LEU A 195 4.74 16.64 -3.73
C LEU A 195 5.55 17.75 -3.05
N LEU A 196 6.67 17.45 -2.39
CA LEU A 196 7.36 18.42 -1.53
C LEU A 196 8.78 18.77 -1.99
N SER A 197 9.38 18.01 -2.91
CA SER A 197 10.77 18.23 -3.34
C SER A 197 10.97 19.45 -4.24
N GLY A 198 9.91 20.13 -4.68
CA GLY A 198 10.01 21.25 -5.62
C GLY A 198 8.85 22.23 -5.46
N PRO A 199 8.69 23.19 -6.39
CA PRO A 199 7.57 24.11 -6.32
C PRO A 199 6.28 23.31 -6.50
N THR A 200 5.38 23.33 -5.53
CA THR A 200 4.07 22.67 -5.59
C THR A 200 2.98 23.70 -5.33
N PRO A 201 1.88 23.75 -6.09
CA PRO A 201 0.89 24.81 -5.97
C PRO A 201 0.26 24.74 -4.58
N GLY A 202 0.10 25.90 -3.94
CA GLY A 202 -0.46 25.98 -2.59
C GLY A 202 0.51 25.64 -1.45
N ILE A 203 1.72 25.15 -1.73
CA ILE A 203 2.71 24.88 -0.68
C ILE A 203 3.76 26.00 -0.65
N PRO A 204 3.88 26.75 0.46
CA PRO A 204 4.86 27.85 0.56
C PRO A 204 6.29 27.33 0.38
N ARG A 205 7.09 28.01 -0.44
CA ARG A 205 8.52 27.69 -0.58
C ARG A 205 9.23 27.85 0.77
N PRO A 206 10.21 26.98 1.09
CA PRO A 206 11.00 27.11 2.29
C PRO A 206 11.73 28.47 2.31
N ARG A 207 11.84 29.06 3.50
CA ARG A 207 12.58 30.33 3.69
C ARG A 207 14.06 30.10 3.35
N LEU A 208 14.70 31.09 2.74
CA LEU A 208 16.15 31.10 2.55
C LEU A 208 16.83 30.90 3.91
N GLY A 209 17.74 29.93 4.02
CA GLY A 209 18.44 29.60 5.26
C GLY A 209 17.71 28.62 6.20
N ALA A 210 16.53 28.12 5.84
CA ALA A 210 15.87 27.07 6.63
C ALA A 210 16.74 25.80 6.69
N ARG A 211 16.82 25.17 7.88
CA ARG A 211 17.51 23.89 8.07
C ARG A 211 16.81 22.82 7.21
N ARG A 212 17.60 22.13 6.38
CA ARG A 212 17.13 21.01 5.56
C ARG A 212 17.27 19.71 6.33
N LEU A 213 16.32 18.79 6.14
CA LEU A 213 16.47 17.44 6.67
C LEU A 213 17.63 16.74 5.94
N THR A 214 18.60 16.24 6.71
CA THR A 214 19.77 15.53 6.20
C THR A 214 19.50 14.02 6.15
N GLY A 215 20.34 13.29 5.40
CA GLY A 215 20.14 11.86 5.17
C GLY A 215 20.12 11.03 6.47
N GLY A 216 21.02 11.33 7.42
CA GLY A 216 21.08 10.59 8.69
C GLY A 216 19.80 10.71 9.52
N TRP A 217 19.24 11.91 9.64
CA TRP A 217 17.98 12.11 10.36
C TRP A 217 16.79 11.49 9.64
N ALA A 218 16.74 11.60 8.30
CA ALA A 218 15.69 10.98 7.51
C ALA A 218 15.70 9.46 7.62
N PHE A 219 16.90 8.84 7.66
CA PHE A 219 17.05 7.41 7.89
C PHE A 219 16.48 6.99 9.25
N LEU A 220 16.79 7.72 10.32
CA LEU A 220 16.21 7.43 11.64
C LEU A 220 14.69 7.57 11.63
N LEU A 221 14.16 8.63 11.00
CA LEU A 221 12.72 8.82 10.86
C LEU A 221 12.07 7.71 10.04
N SER A 222 12.70 7.25 8.95
CA SER A 222 12.16 6.15 8.14
C SER A 222 12.15 4.83 8.90
N LEU A 223 13.13 4.58 9.78
CA LEU A 223 13.13 3.40 10.64
C LEU A 223 12.01 3.46 11.69
N VAL A 224 11.77 4.61 12.30
CA VAL A 224 10.67 4.76 13.29
C VAL A 224 9.32 4.61 12.61
N LEU A 225 9.14 5.25 11.44
CA LEU A 225 7.91 5.15 10.66
C LEU A 225 7.71 3.73 10.10
N GLY A 226 8.78 3.08 9.63
CA GLY A 226 8.76 1.74 9.05
C GLY A 226 8.64 0.62 10.08
N GLY A 227 9.31 0.73 11.23
CA GLY A 227 9.29 -0.26 12.30
C GLY A 227 7.91 -0.41 12.94
N GLY A 228 7.10 0.64 12.94
CA GLY A 228 5.68 0.55 13.34
C GLY A 228 4.84 -0.37 12.45
N TYR A 229 5.25 -0.61 11.20
CA TYR A 229 4.56 -1.53 10.29
C TYR A 229 4.96 -3.00 10.51
N LEU A 230 6.19 -3.27 10.96
CA LEU A 230 6.69 -4.64 11.17
C LEU A 230 6.24 -5.25 12.52
N GLY A 231 5.88 -4.43 13.50
CA GLY A 231 5.46 -4.91 14.83
C GLY A 231 4.01 -5.39 14.93
N ARG A 232 3.25 -5.44 13.82
CA ARG A 232 1.81 -5.77 13.80
C ARG A 232 1.42 -6.86 12.79
N SER A 233 2.39 -7.48 12.13
CA SER A 233 2.18 -8.62 11.22
C SER A 233 2.44 -9.93 11.95
#